data_AF-A0A944PKH1-F1
#
_entry.id   AF-A0A944PKH1-F1
#
_cell.length_a   1.000
_cell.length_b   1.000
_cell.length_c   1.000
_cell.angle_alpha   90.00
_cell.angle_beta   90.00
_cell.angle_gamma   90.00
#
_symmetry.space_group_name_H-M   'P 1'
#
loop_
_entity.id
_entity.type
_entity.pdbx_description
1 polymer ?
#
loop_
_entity_poly.entity_id
_entity_poly.type
_entity_poly.pdbx_seq_one_letter_code
_entity_poly.pdbx_strand_id
1 'polypeptide(L)'
;MIEYAVLAAAAAGTGWLMRRKHRRRQAVAPAPGIPCMARQPPGRGRWRSGRVYADRGAARWVPRRGEPVLLAGARATGVRAPSVKEGLSINPGSRIVTCAYADAAGAATGEASATGDVPVSAGVGAGAAIEIAVMPLDLRELLAALGHEEGAETA
;
A
#
# COMPACT_ATOMS: atom_id res chain seq x y z
N MET A 1 -0.45 -54.70 11.71
CA MET A 1 0.82 -54.12 12.22
C MET A 1 1.41 -53.13 11.22
N ILE A 2 1.52 -53.52 9.94
CA ILE A 2 2.04 -52.65 8.88
C ILE A 2 1.15 -51.42 8.64
N GLU A 3 -0.19 -51.53 8.68
CA GLU A 3 -1.07 -50.37 8.49
C GLU A 3 -0.82 -49.27 9.53
N TYR A 4 -0.63 -49.64 10.79
CA TYR A 4 -0.36 -48.68 11.86
C TYR A 4 1.01 -48.01 11.69
N ALA A 5 2.01 -48.76 11.22
CA ALA A 5 3.32 -48.21 10.92
C ALA A 5 3.27 -47.19 9.76
N VAL A 6 2.50 -47.50 8.71
CA VAL A 6 2.30 -46.61 7.56
C VAL A 6 1.57 -45.34 7.98
N LEU A 7 0.51 -45.44 8.78
CA LEU A 7 -0.23 -44.28 9.28
C LEU A 7 0.64 -43.37 10.17
N ALA A 8 1.44 -43.97 11.06
CA ALA A 8 2.36 -43.23 11.92
C ALA A 8 3.42 -42.47 11.10
N ALA A 9 3.99 -43.11 10.06
CA ALA A 9 4.95 -42.49 9.17
C ALA A 9 4.33 -41.32 8.38
N ALA A 10 3.10 -41.48 7.89
CA ALA A 10 2.38 -40.42 7.16
C ALA A 10 2.09 -39.21 8.04
N ALA A 11 1.65 -39.43 9.29
CA ALA A 11 1.40 -38.36 10.26
C ALA A 11 2.69 -37.60 10.62
N ALA A 12 3.78 -38.33 10.90
CA ALA A 12 5.08 -37.74 11.19
C ALA A 12 5.62 -36.93 9.99
N GLY A 13 5.53 -37.47 8.77
CA GLY A 13 5.93 -36.78 7.55
C GLY A 13 5.14 -35.49 7.30
N THR A 14 3.83 -35.54 7.50
CA THR A 14 2.94 -34.37 7.37
C THR A 14 3.28 -33.29 8.41
N GLY A 15 3.46 -33.69 9.67
CA GLY A 15 3.87 -32.78 10.75
C GLY A 15 5.23 -32.14 10.48
N TRP A 16 6.19 -32.92 9.96
CA TRP A 16 7.51 -32.42 9.58
C TRP A 16 7.45 -31.39 8.44
N LEU A 17 6.64 -31.64 7.40
CA LEU A 17 6.45 -30.70 6.29
C LEU A 17 5.81 -29.39 6.75
N MET A 18 4.80 -29.46 7.61
CA MET A 18 4.16 -28.27 8.18
C MET A 18 5.13 -27.48 9.05
N ARG A 19 5.91 -28.15 9.89
CA ARG A 19 6.96 -27.51 10.71
C ARG A 19 8.05 -26.88 9.84
N ARG A 20 8.47 -27.55 8.77
CA ARG A 20 9.47 -27.03 7.82
C ARG A 20 8.95 -25.79 7.10
N LYS A 21 7.69 -25.81 6.63
CA LYS A 21 7.04 -24.67 5.99
C LYS A 21 6.86 -23.49 6.97
N HIS A 22 6.49 -23.78 8.21
CA HIS A 22 6.37 -22.77 9.26
C HIS A 22 7.71 -22.12 9.59
N ARG A 23 8.76 -22.93 9.82
CA ARG A 23 10.13 -22.42 10.04
C ARG A 23 10.63 -21.58 8.87
N ARG A 24 10.33 -21.97 7.63
CA ARG A 24 10.66 -21.16 6.44
C ARG A 24 9.94 -19.81 6.44
N ARG A 25 8.69 -19.74 6.90
CA ARG A 25 7.94 -18.48 7.02
C ARG A 25 8.49 -17.59 8.14
N GLN A 26 8.93 -18.19 9.24
CA GLN A 26 9.53 -17.47 10.37
C GLN A 26 10.95 -16.98 10.08
N ALA A 27 11.70 -17.69 9.23
CA ALA A 27 13.04 -17.29 8.82
C ALA A 27 13.07 -16.09 7.86
N VAL A 28 11.92 -15.70 7.30
CA VAL A 28 11.80 -14.46 6.54
C VAL A 28 11.61 -13.33 7.54
N ALA A 29 12.63 -12.50 7.72
CA ALA A 29 12.54 -11.29 8.52
C ALA A 29 11.34 -10.44 8.05
N PRO A 30 10.62 -9.75 8.95
CA PRO A 30 9.58 -8.82 8.57
C PRO A 30 10.14 -7.81 7.57
N ALA A 31 9.67 -7.86 6.33
CA ALA A 31 10.07 -6.86 5.35
C ALA A 31 9.51 -5.50 5.82
N PRO A 32 10.34 -4.43 5.79
CA PRO A 32 9.92 -3.11 6.23
C PRO A 32 8.72 -2.61 5.42
N GLY A 33 7.96 -1.67 6.00
CA GLY A 33 6.79 -1.05 5.39
C GLY A 33 5.48 -1.80 5.60
N ILE A 34 4.39 -1.04 5.59
CA ILE A 34 3.03 -1.48 5.91
C ILE A 34 2.49 -2.32 4.74
N PRO A 35 2.18 -3.61 4.94
CA PRO A 35 1.62 -4.46 3.88
C PRO A 35 0.20 -4.01 3.52
N CYS A 36 -0.04 -3.77 2.24
CA CYS A 36 -1.35 -3.32 1.78
C CYS A 36 -1.63 -3.73 0.34
N MET A 37 -2.86 -3.50 -0.09
CA MET A 37 -3.22 -3.46 -1.50
C MET A 37 -3.63 -2.05 -1.86
N ALA A 38 -3.28 -1.58 -3.05
CA ALA A 38 -3.75 -0.29 -3.54
C ALA A 38 -4.34 -0.39 -4.94
N ARG A 39 -5.22 0.56 -5.28
CA ARG A 39 -5.76 0.73 -6.63
C ARG A 39 -5.86 2.20 -7.00
N GLN A 40 -5.58 2.48 -8.26
CA GLN A 40 -5.70 3.78 -8.88
C GLN A 40 -6.30 3.62 -10.28
N PRO A 41 -7.29 4.44 -10.69
CA PRO A 41 -8.02 5.40 -9.86
C PRO A 41 -8.97 4.70 -8.85
N PRO A 42 -9.49 5.41 -7.83
CA PRO A 42 -10.42 4.85 -6.85
C PRO A 42 -11.67 4.26 -7.52
N GLY A 43 -12.21 3.19 -6.94
CA GLY A 43 -13.44 2.51 -7.39
C GLY A 43 -13.35 1.78 -8.74
N ARG A 44 -12.36 2.07 -9.58
CA ARG A 44 -12.22 1.49 -10.94
C ARG A 44 -10.90 0.77 -11.19
N GLY A 45 -9.85 1.08 -10.42
CA GLY A 45 -8.54 0.45 -10.56
C GLY A 45 -8.50 -1.00 -10.10
N ARG A 46 -7.58 -1.78 -10.68
CA ARG A 46 -7.29 -3.15 -10.20
C ARG A 46 -6.50 -3.08 -8.89
N TRP A 47 -6.92 -3.85 -7.88
CA TRP A 47 -6.14 -4.03 -6.67
C TRP A 47 -4.78 -4.67 -6.96
N ARG A 48 -3.72 -4.02 -6.50
CA ARG A 48 -2.34 -4.46 -6.62
C ARG A 48 -1.75 -4.59 -5.23
N SER A 49 -1.07 -5.71 -4.96
CA SER A 49 -0.35 -5.88 -3.70
C SER A 49 0.91 -5.02 -3.69
N GLY A 50 1.24 -4.47 -2.53
CA GLY A 50 2.40 -3.63 -2.34
C GLY A 50 2.64 -3.35 -0.86
N ARG A 51 3.48 -2.35 -0.61
CA ARG A 51 3.76 -1.85 0.74
C ARG A 51 3.80 -0.34 0.73
N VAL A 52 3.28 0.28 1.78
CA VAL A 52 3.52 1.70 2.04
C VAL A 52 4.78 1.84 2.89
N TYR A 53 5.67 2.70 2.45
CA TYR A 53 6.85 3.11 3.21
C TYR A 53 6.68 4.58 3.60
N ALA A 54 6.81 4.86 4.88
CA ALA A 54 6.95 6.22 5.39
C ALA A 54 8.45 6.49 5.55
N ASP A 55 9.06 7.12 4.54
CA ASP A 55 10.48 7.46 4.56
C ASP A 55 10.57 8.98 4.78
N ARG A 56 11.02 9.40 5.97
CA ARG A 56 11.26 10.81 6.38
C ARG A 56 10.34 11.84 5.72
N GLY A 57 9.02 11.71 5.93
CA GLY A 57 8.03 12.70 5.48
C GLY A 57 7.46 12.49 4.06
N ALA A 58 7.99 11.55 3.27
CA ALA A 58 7.43 11.22 1.95
C ALA A 58 6.90 9.78 1.95
N ALA A 59 5.59 9.64 2.19
CA ALA A 59 4.95 8.35 2.00
C ALA A 59 5.07 7.92 0.53
N ARG A 60 5.39 6.64 0.29
CA ARG A 60 5.33 6.04 -1.05
C ARG A 60 4.72 4.66 -0.99
N TRP A 61 3.88 4.34 -1.96
CA TRP A 61 3.38 3.00 -2.14
C TRP A 61 4.19 2.28 -3.22
N VAL A 62 4.82 1.17 -2.84
CA VAL A 62 5.62 0.35 -3.75
C VAL A 62 4.83 -0.93 -4.07
N PRO A 63 4.36 -1.12 -5.31
CA PRO A 63 3.71 -2.35 -5.69
C PRO A 63 4.73 -3.50 -5.73
N ARG A 64 4.26 -4.73 -5.53
CA ARG A 64 5.10 -5.93 -5.69
C ARG A 64 5.66 -6.08 -7.11
N ARG A 65 4.98 -5.51 -8.11
CA ARG A 65 5.41 -5.43 -9.52
C ARG A 65 4.97 -4.09 -10.09
N GLY A 66 5.88 -3.37 -10.74
CA GLY A 66 5.67 -2.07 -11.38
C GLY A 66 6.25 -0.90 -10.60
N GLU A 67 5.97 0.31 -11.07
CA GLU A 67 6.59 1.54 -10.55
C GLU A 67 6.03 1.95 -9.18
N PRO A 68 6.89 2.40 -8.24
CA PRO A 68 6.46 3.08 -7.02
C PRO A 68 5.61 4.31 -7.31
N VAL A 69 4.59 4.54 -6.48
CA VAL A 69 3.76 5.75 -6.50
C VAL A 69 4.15 6.61 -5.32
N LEU A 70 4.64 7.82 -5.58
CA LEU A 70 4.89 8.82 -4.55
C LEU A 70 3.56 9.35 -4.04
N LEU A 71 3.39 9.30 -2.72
CA LEU A 71 2.22 9.79 -2.00
C LEU A 71 2.60 11.08 -1.26
N ALA A 72 3.25 12.01 -1.98
CA ALA A 72 3.69 13.29 -1.43
C ALA A 72 2.47 14.13 -1.01
N GLY A 73 2.45 14.57 0.25
CA GLY A 73 1.32 15.28 0.83
C GLY A 73 0.03 14.46 0.89
N ALA A 74 0.12 13.13 0.82
CA ALA A 74 -1.06 12.28 0.73
C ALA A 74 -1.86 12.28 2.03
N ARG A 75 -3.10 12.77 2.00
CA ARG A 75 -3.96 12.85 3.18
C ARG A 75 -5.10 11.86 3.07
N ALA A 76 -5.39 11.17 4.18
CA ALA A 76 -6.55 10.30 4.27
C ALA A 76 -7.84 11.15 4.23
N THR A 77 -8.68 10.92 3.23
CA THR A 77 -9.96 11.62 3.04
C THR A 77 -11.16 10.79 3.49
N GLY A 78 -10.97 9.50 3.74
CA GLY A 78 -12.01 8.63 4.30
C GLY A 78 -11.52 7.23 4.59
N VAL A 79 -12.22 6.53 5.50
CA VAL A 79 -11.96 5.14 5.87
C VAL A 79 -13.28 4.36 5.85
N ARG A 80 -13.30 3.19 5.21
CA ARG A 80 -14.51 2.35 5.14
C ARG A 80 -14.19 0.85 5.16
N ALA A 81 -15.22 0.04 5.41
CA ALA A 81 -15.15 -1.39 5.15
C ALA A 81 -15.17 -1.69 3.63
N PRO A 82 -14.58 -2.80 3.19
CA PRO A 82 -14.80 -3.32 1.86
C PRO A 82 -16.25 -3.72 1.64
N SER A 83 -16.74 -3.49 0.43
CA SER A 83 -17.97 -4.13 -0.04
C SER A 83 -17.75 -5.65 -0.24
N VAL A 84 -18.83 -6.41 -0.39
CA VAL A 84 -18.77 -7.86 -0.66
C VAL A 84 -17.91 -8.16 -1.89
N LYS A 85 -18.09 -7.42 -2.98
CA LYS A 85 -17.32 -7.58 -4.22
C LYS A 85 -15.83 -7.30 -4.00
N GLU A 86 -15.51 -6.28 -3.21
CA GLU A 86 -14.12 -5.95 -2.87
C GLU A 86 -13.50 -7.01 -1.97
N GLY A 87 -14.23 -7.53 -0.98
CA GLY A 87 -13.78 -8.59 -0.08
C GLY A 87 -13.45 -9.93 -0.76
N LEU A 88 -13.85 -10.12 -2.01
CA LEU A 88 -13.40 -11.23 -2.86
C LEU A 88 -12.01 -10.97 -3.49
N SER A 89 -11.64 -9.70 -3.67
CA SER A 89 -10.39 -9.27 -4.33
C SER A 89 -9.29 -8.84 -3.34
N ILE A 90 -9.68 -8.47 -2.11
CA ILE A 90 -8.81 -8.08 -1.01
C ILE A 90 -9.19 -8.87 0.24
N ASN A 91 -8.45 -8.73 1.34
CA ASN A 91 -8.84 -9.36 2.60
C ASN A 91 -10.15 -8.74 3.12
N PRO A 92 -11.22 -9.51 3.39
CA PRO A 92 -12.50 -8.98 3.86
C PRO A 92 -12.41 -8.28 5.22
N GLY A 93 -11.40 -8.61 6.04
CA GLY A 93 -11.14 -7.93 7.32
C GLY A 93 -10.40 -6.59 7.19
N SER A 94 -10.01 -6.18 5.99
CA SER A 94 -9.27 -4.93 5.76
C SER A 94 -10.14 -3.68 5.92
N ARG A 95 -9.49 -2.52 6.03
CA ARG A 95 -10.10 -1.20 5.90
C ARG A 95 -9.54 -0.53 4.65
N ILE A 96 -10.42 0.09 3.87
CA ILE A 96 -10.06 0.86 2.69
C ILE A 96 -9.94 2.33 3.11
N VAL A 97 -8.75 2.88 2.91
CA VAL A 97 -8.44 4.29 3.12
C VAL A 97 -8.36 4.98 1.77
N THR A 98 -9.21 5.98 1.56
CA THR A 98 -9.11 6.87 0.39
C THR A 98 -8.09 7.94 0.72
N CYS A 99 -7.12 8.15 -0.17
CA CYS A 99 -6.07 9.16 -0.01
C CYS A 99 -6.09 10.10 -1.21
N ALA A 100 -6.03 11.41 -0.95
CA ALA A 100 -5.76 12.42 -1.97
C ALA A 100 -4.29 12.85 -1.86
N TYR A 101 -3.59 12.99 -2.97
CA TYR A 101 -2.17 13.34 -3.00
C TYR A 101 -1.84 14.23 -4.21
N ALA A 102 -0.73 14.96 -4.12
CA ALA A 102 -0.25 15.76 -5.25
C ALA A 102 0.30 14.83 -6.33
N ASP A 103 -0.14 15.01 -7.58
CA ASP A 103 0.42 14.24 -8.68
C ASP A 103 1.86 14.71 -8.95
N ALA A 104 2.83 13.86 -8.63
CA ALA A 104 4.25 14.16 -8.84
C ALA A 104 4.61 14.31 -10.32
N ALA A 105 3.73 13.88 -11.25
CA ALA A 105 3.92 14.08 -12.69
C ALA A 105 3.94 15.56 -13.13
N GLY A 106 3.53 16.50 -12.26
CA GLY A 106 3.63 17.94 -12.52
C GLY A 106 4.86 18.65 -11.94
N ALA A 107 5.64 17.99 -11.08
CA ALA A 107 6.74 18.64 -10.34
C ALA A 107 8.12 18.55 -11.04
N ALA A 108 8.25 17.70 -12.05
CA ALA A 108 9.51 17.46 -12.77
C ALA A 108 9.47 18.02 -14.20
N THR A 109 9.10 19.28 -14.38
CA THR A 109 9.41 20.05 -15.61
C THR A 109 9.43 21.54 -15.29
N GLY A 110 10.46 21.96 -14.56
CA GLY A 110 10.72 23.36 -14.23
C GLY A 110 12.05 23.83 -14.82
N GLU A 111 12.25 23.64 -16.14
CA GLU A 111 13.26 24.40 -16.85
C GLU A 111 12.63 25.74 -17.29
N ALA A 112 13.13 26.81 -16.70
CA ALA A 112 12.74 28.17 -17.03
C ALA A 112 13.19 28.50 -18.46
N SER A 113 12.24 28.68 -19.39
CA SER A 113 12.46 29.44 -20.60
C SER A 113 11.46 30.58 -20.66
N ALA A 114 11.98 31.78 -20.46
CA ALA A 114 11.26 33.03 -20.58
C ALA A 114 10.86 33.28 -22.02
N THR A 115 9.56 33.43 -22.29
CA THR A 115 8.95 34.40 -23.21
C THR A 115 7.44 34.32 -22.99
N GLY A 116 6.82 35.47 -22.76
CA GLY A 116 5.44 35.58 -22.27
C GLY A 116 4.39 35.10 -23.26
N ASP A 117 3.40 34.41 -22.70
CA ASP A 117 1.98 34.49 -23.04
C ASP A 117 1.20 33.99 -21.82
N VAL A 118 0.15 34.71 -21.43
CA VAL A 118 -0.70 34.37 -20.27
C VAL A 118 -1.55 33.15 -20.61
N PRO A 119 -1.47 32.01 -19.89
CA PRO A 119 -2.46 30.98 -20.04
C PRO A 119 -3.66 31.29 -19.13
N VAL A 120 -4.81 31.43 -19.79
CA VAL A 120 -6.15 31.28 -19.24
C VAL A 120 -6.22 30.01 -18.36
N SER A 121 -6.78 30.18 -17.16
CA SER A 121 -6.99 29.18 -16.12
C SER A 121 -7.21 27.74 -16.61
N ALA A 122 -6.29 26.84 -16.26
CA ALA A 122 -6.48 25.40 -16.30
C ALA A 122 -6.08 24.79 -14.95
N GLY A 123 -7.10 24.60 -14.09
CA GLY A 123 -7.12 23.68 -12.96
C GLY A 123 -6.09 23.88 -11.84
N VAL A 124 -6.55 24.25 -10.65
CA VAL A 124 -5.93 23.76 -9.40
C VAL A 124 -5.80 22.25 -9.58
N GLY A 125 -4.56 21.74 -9.71
CA GLY A 125 -4.29 20.37 -10.13
C GLY A 125 -5.19 19.39 -9.39
N ALA A 126 -6.07 18.69 -10.11
CA ALA A 126 -6.98 17.74 -9.53
C ALA A 126 -6.12 16.64 -8.87
N GLY A 127 -5.95 16.74 -7.55
CA GLY A 127 -5.09 15.84 -6.79
C GLY A 127 -5.40 14.39 -7.15
N ALA A 128 -4.37 13.63 -7.49
CA ALA A 128 -4.52 12.23 -7.77
C ALA A 128 -5.06 11.53 -6.52
N ALA A 129 -5.91 10.53 -6.71
CA ALA A 129 -6.51 9.78 -5.62
C ALA A 129 -6.16 8.29 -5.72
N ILE A 130 -5.97 7.66 -4.58
CA ILE A 130 -5.67 6.24 -4.46
C ILE A 130 -6.47 5.65 -3.30
N GLU A 131 -6.92 4.40 -3.46
CA GLU A 131 -7.48 3.64 -2.34
C GLU A 131 -6.46 2.60 -1.88
N ILE A 132 -6.24 2.54 -0.57
CA ILE A 132 -5.30 1.62 0.08
C ILE A 132 -6.10 0.74 1.04
N ALA A 133 -6.12 -0.56 0.77
CA ALA A 133 -6.66 -1.58 1.65
C ALA A 133 -5.56 -2.10 2.59
N VAL A 134 -5.78 -1.95 3.89
CA VAL A 134 -4.83 -2.29 4.94
C VAL A 134 -5.52 -3.10 6.04
N MET A 135 -4.78 -3.96 6.75
CA MET A 135 -5.34 -4.66 7.90
C MET A 135 -5.63 -3.68 9.05
N PRO A 136 -6.65 -3.92 9.90
CA PRO A 136 -7.01 -2.99 10.98
C PRO A 136 -5.87 -2.71 11.95
N LEU A 137 -4.97 -3.68 12.17
CA LEU A 137 -3.80 -3.55 13.02
C LEU A 137 -2.80 -2.51 12.49
N ASP A 138 -2.68 -2.40 11.15
CA ASP A 138 -1.73 -1.49 10.50
C ASP A 138 -2.40 -0.16 10.07
N LEU A 139 -3.71 -0.01 10.29
CA LEU A 139 -4.46 1.21 9.91
C LEU A 139 -3.90 2.45 10.61
N ARG A 140 -3.62 2.35 11.91
CA ARG A 140 -3.09 3.49 12.67
C ARG A 140 -1.73 3.93 12.15
N GLU A 141 -0.87 2.97 11.82
CA GLU A 141 0.46 3.24 11.26
C GLU A 141 0.34 3.89 9.87
N LEU A 142 -0.59 3.42 9.04
CA LEU A 142 -0.86 4.02 7.73
C LEU A 142 -1.37 5.46 7.86
N LEU A 143 -2.31 5.73 8.76
CA LEU A 143 -2.83 7.09 8.96
C LEU A 143 -1.74 8.04 9.49
N ALA A 144 -0.86 7.55 10.37
CA ALA A 144 0.30 8.32 10.82
C ALA A 144 1.30 8.61 9.69
N ALA A 145 1.52 7.65 8.80
CA ALA A 145 2.39 7.79 7.63
C ALA A 145 1.86 8.80 6.60
N LEU A 146 0.54 8.87 6.42
CA LEU A 146 -0.13 9.82 5.51
C LEU A 146 -0.25 11.23 6.14
N GLY A 147 -0.27 11.33 7.48
CA GLY A 147 -0.45 12.60 8.18
C GLY A 147 0.79 13.48 8.34
N HIS A 148 1.97 13.04 7.87
CA HIS A 148 3.21 13.82 7.98
C HIS A 148 3.24 14.92 6.91
N GLU A 149 2.64 16.07 7.20
CA GLU A 149 3.11 17.34 6.65
C GLU A 149 4.01 17.95 7.73
N GLU A 150 5.34 17.71 7.63
CA GLU A 150 6.24 18.69 8.22
C GLU A 150 6.12 19.94 7.36
N GLY A 151 5.33 20.88 7.87
CA GLY A 151 5.53 22.27 7.52
C GLY A 151 7.01 22.55 7.68
N ALA A 152 7.64 22.99 6.59
CA ALA A 152 8.95 23.60 6.63
C ALA A 152 8.90 24.76 7.63
N GLU A 153 9.29 24.47 8.86
CA GLU A 153 9.61 25.45 9.88
C GLU A 153 10.95 26.05 9.46
N THR A 154 10.85 27.08 8.64
CA THR A 154 11.92 28.05 8.43
C THR A 154 12.23 28.70 9.77
N ALA A 155 13.35 28.31 10.38
CA ALA A 155 14.06 29.07 11.39
C ALA A 155 15.31 29.71 10.75
#